data_AF-A4WJZ6-F1
#
_entry.id   AF-A4WJZ6-F1
#
_cell.length_a   1.000
_cell.length_b   1.000
_cell.length_c   1.000
_cell.angle_alpha   90.00
_cell.angle_beta   90.00
_cell.angle_gamma   90.00
#
_symmetry.space_group_name_H-M   'P 1'
#
loop_
_entity.id
_entity.type
_entity.pdbx_description
1 polymer ?
#
loop_
_entity_poly.entity_id
_entity_poly.type
_entity_poly.pdbx_seq_one_letter_code
_entity_poly.pdbx_strand_id
1 'polypeptide(L)'
;MAYCGNALYELERARVSLRGRSPDDLLDAARRVLRAYYYLRGIDPGYALVSLAESALADERLSDLVKAVGLLSLARAYGARRSLVDSARKIVESRCMEVQREYEERCK
;
A
#
# COMPACT_ATOMS: atom_id res chain seq x y z
N MET A 1 10.86 17.96 7.47
CA MET A 1 10.82 16.65 8.16
C MET A 1 9.48 16.32 8.85
N ALA A 2 8.38 17.06 8.63
CA ALA A 2 7.13 16.94 9.41
C ALA A 2 6.33 15.63 9.22
N TYR A 3 6.69 14.77 8.26
CA TYR A 3 5.88 13.58 7.92
C TYR A 3 6.65 12.25 7.99
N CYS A 4 7.93 12.26 8.38
CA CYS A 4 8.72 11.03 8.52
C CYS A 4 8.13 10.08 9.58
N GLY A 5 7.63 10.62 10.71
CA GLY A 5 6.97 9.83 11.75
C GLY A 5 5.68 9.16 11.26
N ASN A 6 4.87 9.87 10.47
CA ASN A 6 3.63 9.34 9.89
C ASN A 6 3.92 8.27 8.85
N ALA A 7 4.96 8.46 8.03
CA ALA A 7 5.40 7.47 7.06
C ALA A 7 5.86 6.17 7.75
N LEU A 8 6.66 6.28 8.83
CA LEU A 8 7.09 5.11 9.61
C LEU A 8 5.90 4.39 10.24
N TYR A 9 4.98 5.13 10.87
CA TYR A 9 3.78 4.56 11.47
C TYR A 9 2.96 3.75 10.46
N GLU A 10 2.72 4.29 9.26
CA GLU A 10 1.97 3.57 8.24
C GLU A 10 2.74 2.36 7.68
N LEU A 11 4.07 2.43 7.56
CA LEU A 11 4.91 1.28 7.16
C LEU A 11 4.87 0.13 8.18
N GLU A 12 4.95 0.44 9.47
CA GLU A 12 4.84 -0.58 10.53
C GLU A 12 3.48 -1.26 10.50
N ARG A 13 2.41 -0.47 10.36
CA ARG A 13 1.04 -1.00 10.28
C ARG A 13 0.82 -1.81 9.00
N ALA A 14 1.38 -1.38 7.86
CA ALA A 14 1.34 -2.15 6.61
C ALA A 14 1.97 -3.54 6.79
N ARG A 15 3.10 -3.63 7.49
CA ARG A 15 3.77 -4.91 7.80
C ARG A 15 2.94 -5.81 8.71
N VAL A 16 2.20 -5.25 9.66
CA VAL A 16 1.26 -6.03 10.48
C VAL A 16 0.16 -6.60 9.60
N SER A 17 -0.46 -5.79 8.75
CA SER A 17 -1.52 -6.23 7.85
C SER A 17 -1.02 -7.26 6.82
N LEU A 18 0.22 -7.15 6.34
CA LEU A 18 0.85 -8.15 5.46
C LEU A 18 0.99 -9.55 6.10
N ARG A 19 1.02 -9.67 7.43
CA ARG A 19 1.02 -10.97 8.11
C ARG A 19 -0.36 -11.66 8.04
N GLY A 20 -1.42 -10.87 7.87
CA GLY A 20 -2.76 -11.37 7.58
C GLY A 20 -2.80 -12.12 6.26
N ARG A 21 -3.81 -12.99 6.08
CA ARG A 21 -3.97 -13.80 4.86
C ARG A 21 -5.26 -13.51 4.10
N SER A 22 -6.13 -12.67 4.66
CA SER A 22 -7.37 -12.32 3.99
C SER A 22 -7.13 -11.25 2.92
N PRO A 23 -8.01 -11.17 1.90
CA PRO A 23 -7.95 -10.08 0.92
C PRO A 23 -8.07 -8.69 1.58
N ASP A 24 -8.86 -8.58 2.64
CA ASP A 24 -9.06 -7.31 3.34
C ASP A 24 -7.79 -6.87 4.11
N ASP A 25 -7.03 -7.81 4.67
CA ASP A 25 -5.71 -7.52 5.27
C ASP A 25 -4.72 -6.96 4.23
N LEU A 26 -4.72 -7.53 3.03
CA LEU A 26 -3.84 -7.09 1.94
C LEU A 26 -4.29 -5.74 1.35
N LEU A 27 -5.59 -5.45 1.33
CA LEU A 27 -6.12 -4.14 0.95
C LEU A 27 -5.73 -3.07 1.97
N ASP A 28 -5.79 -3.39 3.27
CA ASP A 28 -5.31 -2.48 4.31
C ASP A 28 -3.80 -2.24 4.18
N ALA A 29 -3.01 -3.29 3.94
CA ALA A 29 -1.58 -3.16 3.68
C ALA A 29 -1.28 -2.23 2.49
N ALA A 30 -1.94 -2.44 1.34
CA ALA A 30 -1.76 -1.61 0.16
C ALA A 30 -2.09 -0.13 0.43
N ARG A 31 -3.20 0.13 1.14
CA ARG A 31 -3.61 1.48 1.53
C ARG A 31 -2.57 2.18 2.41
N ARG A 32 -1.97 1.44 3.34
CA ARG A 32 -0.97 1.98 4.26
C ARG A 32 0.36 2.28 3.58
N VAL A 33 0.82 1.39 2.69
CA VAL A 33 2.00 1.65 1.83
C VAL A 33 1.80 2.93 1.01
N LEU A 34 0.61 3.11 0.46
CA LEU A 34 0.25 4.30 -0.30
C LEU A 34 0.31 5.58 0.54
N ARG A 35 -0.24 5.55 1.76
CA ARG A 35 -0.16 6.70 2.69
C ARG A 35 1.27 7.05 3.06
N ALA A 36 2.09 6.04 3.36
CA ALA A 36 3.51 6.25 3.66
C ALA A 36 4.23 6.94 2.49
N TYR A 37 3.98 6.51 1.26
CA TYR A 37 4.54 7.12 0.05
C TYR A 37 4.20 8.61 -0.08
N TYR A 38 2.95 9.00 0.19
CA TYR A 38 2.53 10.41 0.15
C TYR A 38 3.11 11.23 1.30
N TYR A 39 3.16 10.67 2.51
CA TYR A 39 3.80 11.33 3.65
C TYR A 39 5.28 11.63 3.39
N LEU A 40 6.02 10.71 2.76
CA LEU A 40 7.40 10.96 2.33
C LEU A 40 7.51 12.15 1.36
N ARG A 41 6.48 12.39 0.54
CA ARG A 41 6.40 13.54 -0.38
C ARG A 41 5.87 14.82 0.27
N GLY A 42 5.62 14.80 1.57
CA GLY A 42 5.11 15.94 2.32
C GLY A 42 3.62 16.22 2.09
N ILE A 43 2.89 15.24 1.54
CA ILE A 43 1.46 15.33 1.28
C ILE A 43 0.75 14.59 2.41
N ASP A 44 -0.21 15.24 3.07
CA ASP A 44 -1.14 14.55 3.97
C ASP A 44 -2.31 14.03 3.15
N PRO A 45 -2.41 12.71 2.93
CA PRO A 45 -3.48 12.14 2.12
C PRO A 45 -4.86 12.18 2.80
N GLY A 46 -4.93 12.54 4.09
CA GLY A 46 -6.17 12.55 4.86
C GLY A 46 -6.89 11.20 4.89
N TYR A 47 -8.17 11.21 5.28
CA TYR A 47 -9.00 9.99 5.31
C TYR A 47 -9.67 9.67 3.96
N ALA A 48 -9.53 10.53 2.95
CA ALA A 48 -10.23 10.41 1.66
C ALA A 48 -9.58 9.35 0.76
N LEU A 49 -10.05 8.12 0.95
CA LEU A 49 -9.63 6.92 0.21
C LEU A 49 -9.78 6.99 -1.31
N VAL A 50 -10.78 7.72 -1.78
CA VAL A 50 -11.05 7.90 -3.22
C VAL A 50 -9.96 8.75 -3.85
N SER A 51 -9.60 9.87 -3.24
CA SER A 51 -8.52 10.73 -3.71
C SER A 51 -7.15 10.04 -3.69
N LEU A 52 -6.92 9.15 -2.71
CA LEU A 52 -5.75 8.28 -2.66
C LEU A 52 -5.71 7.28 -3.83
N ALA A 53 -6.85 6.63 -4.14
CA ALA A 53 -6.93 5.67 -5.24
C ALA A 53 -6.80 6.35 -6.61
N GLU A 54 -7.43 7.52 -6.81
CA GLU A 54 -7.31 8.31 -8.04
C GLU A 54 -5.88 8.85 -8.24
N SER A 55 -5.23 9.31 -7.17
CA SER A 55 -3.83 9.76 -7.23
C SER A 55 -2.86 8.59 -7.48
N ALA A 56 -3.16 7.40 -6.97
CA ALA A 56 -2.41 6.18 -7.24
C ALA A 56 -2.59 5.66 -8.68
N LEU A 57 -3.77 5.88 -9.27
CA LEU A 57 -4.06 5.59 -10.67
C LEU A 57 -3.34 6.56 -11.62
N ALA A 58 -3.23 7.84 -11.23
CA ALA A 58 -2.56 8.87 -12.03
C ALA A 58 -1.02 8.79 -11.94
N ASP A 59 -0.46 8.23 -10.87
CA ASP A 59 0.97 8.00 -10.73
C ASP A 59 1.33 6.60 -11.25
N GLU A 60 1.98 6.53 -12.42
CA GLU A 60 2.43 5.26 -13.03
C GLU A 60 3.30 4.42 -12.07
N ARG A 61 4.00 5.06 -11.12
CA ARG A 61 4.80 4.39 -10.10
C ARG A 61 3.96 3.62 -9.09
N LEU A 62 2.66 3.89 -9.00
CA LEU A 62 1.71 3.25 -8.09
C LEU A 62 0.72 2.34 -8.82
N SER A 63 0.85 2.23 -10.15
CA SER A 63 0.00 1.38 -11.00
C SER A 63 -0.02 -0.08 -10.55
N ASP A 64 1.08 -0.60 -9.99
CA ASP A 64 1.12 -1.97 -9.49
C ASP A 64 0.27 -2.15 -8.22
N LEU A 65 0.23 -1.15 -7.32
CA LEU A 65 -0.66 -1.20 -6.16
C LEU A 65 -2.13 -1.22 -6.59
N VAL A 66 -2.49 -0.47 -7.63
CA VAL A 66 -3.84 -0.52 -8.23
C VAL A 66 -4.14 -1.93 -8.78
N LYS A 67 -3.19 -2.55 -9.51
CA LYS A 67 -3.35 -3.94 -9.97
C LYS A 67 -3.57 -4.88 -8.79
N ALA A 68 -2.80 -4.73 -7.71
CA ALA A 68 -2.98 -5.53 -6.49
C ALA A 68 -4.38 -5.36 -5.89
N VAL A 69 -4.90 -4.13 -5.81
CA VAL A 69 -6.27 -3.85 -5.36
C VAL A 69 -7.32 -4.51 -6.26
N GLY A 70 -7.13 -4.46 -7.59
CA GLY A 70 -8.00 -5.13 -8.55
C GLY A 70 -8.02 -6.65 -8.37
N LEU A 71 -6.83 -7.27 -8.21
CA LEU A 71 -6.69 -8.70 -7.93
C LEU A 71 -7.38 -9.11 -6.62
N LEU A 72 -7.26 -8.31 -5.57
CA LEU A 72 -7.90 -8.56 -4.27
C LEU A 72 -9.42 -8.41 -4.34
N SER A 73 -9.91 -7.42 -5.09
CA SER A 73 -11.35 -7.21 -5.32
C SER A 73 -11.95 -8.39 -6.08
N LEU A 74 -11.28 -8.88 -7.12
CA LEU A 74 -11.65 -10.10 -7.84
C LEU A 74 -11.57 -11.33 -6.92
N ALA A 75 -10.52 -11.46 -6.13
CA ALA A 75 -10.41 -12.55 -5.17
C ALA A 75 -11.60 -12.55 -4.21
N ARG A 76 -11.97 -11.39 -3.64
CA ARG A 76 -13.12 -11.27 -2.73
C ARG A 76 -14.45 -11.63 -3.40
N ALA A 77 -14.69 -11.15 -4.63
CA ALA A 77 -15.91 -11.44 -5.38
C ALA A 77 -16.05 -12.94 -5.76
N TYR A 78 -14.92 -13.61 -6.00
CA TYR A 78 -14.88 -14.99 -6.49
C TYR A 78 -14.30 -16.01 -5.49
N GLY A 79 -14.41 -15.75 -4.18
CA GLY A 79 -14.13 -16.74 -3.13
C GLY A 79 -12.65 -16.91 -2.73
N ALA A 80 -11.91 -15.80 -2.64
CA ALA A 80 -10.51 -15.72 -2.23
C ALA A 80 -9.56 -16.67 -3.00
N ARG A 81 -9.67 -16.72 -4.34
CA ARG A 81 -8.78 -17.53 -5.18
C ARG A 81 -7.31 -17.28 -4.84
N ARG A 82 -6.66 -18.31 -4.29
CA ARG A 82 -5.32 -18.24 -3.69
C ARG A 82 -4.28 -17.62 -4.61
N SER A 83 -4.31 -17.92 -5.91
CA SER A 83 -3.39 -17.36 -6.91
C SER A 83 -3.51 -15.85 -7.10
N LEU A 84 -4.72 -15.28 -7.00
CA LEU A 84 -4.94 -13.82 -7.08
C LEU A 84 -4.42 -13.14 -5.82
N VAL A 85 -4.69 -13.72 -4.66
CA VAL A 85 -4.23 -13.25 -3.35
C VAL A 85 -2.70 -13.29 -3.28
N ASP A 86 -2.07 -14.38 -3.71
CA ASP A 86 -0.61 -14.54 -3.70
C ASP A 86 0.08 -13.56 -4.67
N SER A 87 -0.51 -13.33 -5.85
CA SER A 87 -0.01 -12.36 -6.81
C SER A 87 -0.11 -10.93 -6.27
N ALA A 88 -1.25 -10.56 -5.67
CA ALA A 88 -1.44 -9.26 -5.05
C ALA A 88 -0.47 -9.05 -3.87
N ARG A 89 -0.29 -10.07 -3.02
CA ARG A 89 0.66 -10.04 -1.89
C ARG A 89 2.07 -9.70 -2.37
N LYS A 90 2.59 -10.38 -3.39
CA LYS A 90 3.95 -10.12 -3.91
C LYS A 90 4.13 -8.66 -4.33
N ILE A 91 3.13 -8.07 -4.97
CA ILE A 91 3.17 -6.68 -5.39
C ILE A 91 3.22 -5.74 -4.18
N VAL A 92 2.33 -5.95 -3.20
CA VAL A 92 2.27 -5.10 -2.00
C VAL A 92 3.56 -5.24 -1.17
N GLU A 93 4.11 -6.44 -1.05
CA GLU A 93 5.39 -6.69 -0.38
C GLU A 93 6.56 -5.97 -1.07
N SER A 94 6.66 -6.04 -2.40
CA SER A 94 7.69 -5.33 -3.16
C SER A 94 7.61 -3.82 -2.92
N ARG A 95 6.42 -3.24 -3.05
CA ARG A 95 6.22 -1.80 -2.85
C ARG A 95 6.46 -1.37 -1.40
N CYS A 96 6.09 -2.20 -0.42
CA CYS A 96 6.42 -1.94 0.97
C CYS A 96 7.94 -1.86 1.20
N MET A 97 8.73 -2.74 0.57
CA MET A 97 10.20 -2.71 0.66
C MET A 97 10.79 -1.48 -0.03
N GLU A 98 10.27 -1.09 -1.20
CA GLU A 98 10.73 0.11 -1.91
C GLU A 98 10.46 1.39 -1.13
N VAL A 99 9.24 1.56 -0.61
CA VAL A 99 8.89 2.74 0.21
C VAL A 99 9.68 2.76 1.52
N GLN A 100 9.99 1.59 2.10
CA GLN A 100 10.89 1.50 3.25
C GLN A 100 12.31 2.00 2.93
N ARG A 101 12.88 1.61 1.78
CA ARG A 101 14.19 2.11 1.36
C ARG A 101 14.16 3.62 1.14
N GLU A 102 13.13 4.13 0.47
CA GLU A 102 12.96 5.58 0.27
C GLU A 102 12.85 6.32 1.62
N TYR A 103 12.15 5.74 2.61
CA TYR A 103 12.12 6.28 3.97
C TYR A 103 13.52 6.32 4.60
N GLU A 104 14.30 5.25 4.48
CA GLU A 104 15.66 5.19 5.03
C GLU A 104 16.61 6.20 4.37
N GLU A 105 16.46 6.48 3.07
CA GLU A 105 17.28 7.46 2.36
C GLU A 105 16.91 8.92 2.68
N ARG A 106 15.63 9.19 2.98
CA ARG A 106 15.11 10.57 3.10
C ARG A 106 14.90 11.04 4.54
N CYS A 107 14.78 10.11 5.48
CA CYS A 107 14.37 10.40 6.85
C CYS A 107 15.33 9.84 7.93
N LYS A 108 16.32 9.03 7.56
CA LYS A 108 17.46 8.67 8.41
C LYS A 108 18.73 9.31 7.89
#